data_AF-A0A975BZF7-F1
#
_entry.id   AF-A0A975BZF7-F1
#
_cell.length_a   1.000
_cell.length_b   1.000
_cell.length_c   1.000
_cell.angle_alpha   90.00
_cell.angle_beta   90.00
_cell.angle_gamma   90.00
#
_symmetry.space_group_name_H-M   'P 1'
#
loop_
_entity.id
_entity.type
_entity.pdbx_description
1 polymer ?
#
loop_
_entity_poly.entity_id
_entity_poly.type
_entity_poly.pdbx_seq_one_letter_code
_entity_poly.pdbx_strand_id
1 'polypeptide(L)'
;MTLIDIAGVFGVLLILIAYAGATAGKLDPKQWPALVLNLAGALLILWSLSVDFNLSAALMEGAWALVAVAGLVRLALGKLRR
;
A
#
# COMPACT_ATOMS: atom_id res chain seq x y z
N MET A 1 0.91 23.16 -1.65
CA MET A 1 0.59 21.73 -1.43
C MET A 1 -0.59 21.69 -0.49
N THR A 2 -1.68 21.06 -0.92
CA THR A 2 -2.85 20.83 -0.09
C THR A 2 -2.56 19.71 0.92
N LEU A 3 -3.40 19.56 1.96
CA LEU A 3 -3.30 18.42 2.88
C LEU A 3 -3.43 17.07 2.14
N ILE A 4 -4.18 17.06 1.03
CA ILE A 4 -4.41 15.89 0.19
C ILE A 4 -3.14 15.54 -0.60
N ASP A 5 -2.41 16.53 -1.12
CA ASP A 5 -1.11 16.29 -1.79
C ASP A 5 -0.09 15.71 -0.80
N ILE A 6 -0.07 16.24 0.43
CA ILE A 6 0.82 15.76 1.51
C ILE A 6 0.47 14.31 1.86
N ALA A 7 -0.82 13.97 1.92
CA ALA A 7 -1.26 12.60 2.13
C ALA A 7 -0.77 11.67 1.01
N GLY A 8 -0.88 12.09 -0.26
CA GLY A 8 -0.34 11.35 -1.40
C GLY A 8 1.17 11.11 -1.31
N VAL A 9 1.95 12.16 -1.02
CA VAL A 9 3.41 12.05 -0.81
C VAL A 9 3.75 11.12 0.35
N PHE A 10 3.03 11.22 1.46
CA PHE A 10 3.20 10.31 2.58
C PHE A 10 2.88 8.87 2.18
N GLY A 11 1.83 8.66 1.37
CA GLY A 11 1.51 7.35 0.83
C GLY A 11 2.63 6.75 -0.01
N VAL A 12 3.25 7.55 -0.88
CA VAL A 12 4.45 7.15 -1.65
C VAL A 12 5.58 6.72 -0.72
N LEU A 13 5.85 7.47 0.35
CA LEU A 13 6.88 7.11 1.32
C LEU A 13 6.60 5.75 1.98
N LEU A 14 5.34 5.44 2.34
CA LEU A 14 4.99 4.16 2.94
C LEU A 14 5.26 2.99 1.99
N ILE A 15 4.88 3.12 0.71
CA ILE A 15 5.15 2.09 -0.31
C ILE A 15 6.66 1.91 -0.49
N LEU A 16 7.42 3.00 -0.56
CA LEU A 16 8.88 2.94 -0.69
C LEU A 16 9.54 2.29 0.54
N ILE A 17 9.05 2.55 1.76
CA ILE A 17 9.56 1.88 2.96
C ILE A 17 9.27 0.37 2.90
N ALA A 18 8.06 -0.02 2.48
CA ALA A 18 7.71 -1.43 2.31
C ALA A 18 8.61 -2.11 1.26
N TYR A 19 8.77 -1.49 0.09
CA TYR A 19 9.57 -2.01 -1.01
C TYR A 19 11.07 -2.05 -0.69
N ALA A 20 11.63 -0.98 -0.13
CA ALA A 20 13.04 -0.91 0.25
C ALA A 20 13.34 -1.88 1.39
N GLY A 21 12.44 -1.99 2.38
CA GLY A 21 12.55 -2.96 3.46
C GLY A 21 12.52 -4.40 2.93
N ALA A 22 11.64 -4.70 1.97
CA ALA A 22 11.60 -6.01 1.31
C ALA A 22 12.86 -6.30 0.50
N THR A 23 13.33 -5.33 -0.27
CA THR A 23 14.56 -5.44 -1.08
C THR A 23 15.80 -5.62 -0.21
N ALA A 24 15.85 -4.96 0.95
CA ALA A 24 16.93 -5.11 1.92
C ALA A 24 16.84 -6.39 2.77
N GLY A 25 15.83 -7.25 2.55
CA GLY A 25 15.59 -8.45 3.36
C GLY A 25 15.13 -8.17 4.80
N LYS A 26 14.74 -6.93 5.11
CA LYS A 26 14.29 -6.51 6.45
C LYS A 26 12.79 -6.69 6.66
N LEU A 27 12.02 -6.74 5.57
CA LEU A 27 10.58 -7.01 5.58
C LEU A 27 10.28 -8.20 4.67
N ASP A 28 9.34 -9.05 5.07
CA ASP A 28 8.77 -10.04 4.17
C ASP A 28 7.57 -9.41 3.45
N PRO A 29 7.58 -9.27 2.11
CA PRO A 29 6.49 -8.68 1.34
C PRO A 29 5.17 -9.46 1.44
N LYS A 30 5.20 -10.71 1.94
CA LYS A 30 4.02 -11.55 2.14
C LYS A 30 3.49 -11.50 3.57
N GLN A 31 4.14 -10.78 4.49
CA GLN A 31 3.72 -10.65 5.88
C GLN A 31 3.00 -9.35 6.15
N TRP A 32 2.27 -9.31 7.26
CA TRP A 32 1.39 -8.20 7.62
C TRP A 32 2.09 -6.82 7.62
N PRO A 33 3.36 -6.61 8.04
CA PRO A 33 3.92 -5.26 8.10
C PRO A 33 4.07 -4.63 6.71
N ALA A 34 4.62 -5.39 5.74
CA ALA A 34 4.80 -4.90 4.38
C ALA A 34 3.45 -4.69 3.67
N LEU A 35 2.50 -5.63 3.86
CA LEU A 35 1.17 -5.52 3.25
C LEU A 35 0.37 -4.34 3.82
N VAL A 36 0.46 -4.07 5.13
CA VAL A 36 -0.22 -2.91 5.75
C VAL A 36 0.39 -1.61 5.27
N LEU A 37 1.72 -1.49 5.23
CA LEU A 37 2.39 -0.29 4.70
C LEU A 37 1.99 -0.02 3.25
N ASN A 38 1.98 -1.07 2.42
CA ASN A 38 1.62 -0.95 1.02
C ASN A 38 0.14 -0.57 0.83
N LEU A 39 -0.77 -1.18 1.60
CA LEU A 39 -2.20 -0.85 1.54
C LEU A 39 -2.46 0.59 2.02
N ALA A 40 -1.89 0.99 3.15
CA ALA A 40 -2.04 2.35 3.66
C ALA A 40 -1.48 3.37 2.67
N GLY A 41 -0.31 3.09 2.07
CA GLY A 41 0.28 3.94 1.04
C GLY A 41 -0.60 4.08 -0.19
N ALA A 42 -1.10 2.97 -0.74
CA ALA A 42 -1.97 2.97 -1.91
C ALA A 42 -3.27 3.73 -1.67
N LEU A 43 -3.89 3.56 -0.49
CA LEU A 43 -5.13 4.27 -0.14
C LEU A 43 -4.93 5.80 -0.03
N LEU A 44 -3.79 6.24 0.51
CA LEU A 44 -3.46 7.66 0.59
C LEU A 44 -3.21 8.28 -0.78
N ILE A 45 -2.52 7.55 -1.68
CA ILE A 45 -2.31 8.02 -3.06
C ILE A 45 -3.64 8.05 -3.81
N LEU A 46 -4.48 7.03 -3.70
CA LEU A 46 -5.82 7.00 -4.31
C LEU A 46 -6.70 8.15 -3.80
N TRP A 47 -6.64 8.49 -2.51
CA TRP A 47 -7.28 9.69 -2.00
C TRP A 47 -6.71 10.94 -2.67
N SER A 48 -5.38 11.07 -2.77
CA SER A 48 -4.76 12.20 -3.47
C SER A 48 -5.24 12.37 -4.91
N LEU A 49 -5.46 11.26 -5.63
CA LEU A 49 -5.93 11.25 -7.00
C LEU A 49 -7.43 11.62 -7.15
N SER A 50 -8.18 11.76 -6.05
CA SER A 50 -9.57 12.25 -6.11
C SER A 50 -9.68 13.74 -6.45
N VAL A 51 -8.59 14.50 -6.26
CA VAL A 51 -8.51 15.93 -6.60
C VAL A 51 -7.94 16.12 -8.00
N ASP A 52 -6.76 15.55 -8.26
CA ASP A 52 -6.08 15.60 -9.56
C ASP A 52 -5.97 14.18 -10.14
N PHE A 53 -7.01 13.80 -10.88
CA PHE A 53 -7.15 12.41 -11.33
C PHE A 53 -6.11 12.04 -12.39
N ASN A 54 -5.42 10.93 -12.13
CA ASN A 54 -4.53 10.28 -13.08
C ASN A 54 -4.93 8.80 -13.20
N LEU A 55 -5.45 8.41 -14.36
CA LEU A 55 -5.94 7.05 -14.58
C LEU A 55 -4.84 5.99 -14.39
N SER A 56 -3.63 6.25 -14.90
CA SER A 56 -2.52 5.31 -14.82
C SER A 56 -2.09 5.08 -13.37
N ALA A 57 -1.97 6.16 -12.57
CA ALA A 57 -1.66 6.06 -11.16
C ALA A 57 -2.81 5.38 -10.39
N ALA A 58 -4.07 5.71 -10.68
CA ALA A 58 -5.21 5.10 -10.02
C ALA A 58 -5.30 3.58 -10.26
N LEU A 59 -5.02 3.12 -11.48
CA LEU A 59 -4.98 1.69 -11.79
C LEU A 59 -3.81 0.99 -11.08
N MET A 60 -2.63 1.61 -11.06
CA MET A 60 -1.46 1.08 -10.38
C MET A 60 -1.71 0.91 -8.87
N GLU A 61 -2.14 1.98 -8.21
CA GLU A 61 -2.39 1.97 -6.76
C GLU A 61 -3.60 1.11 -6.39
N GLY A 62 -4.64 1.09 -7.24
CA GLY A 62 -5.77 0.18 -7.09
C GLY A 62 -5.33 -1.28 -7.12
N ALA A 63 -4.46 -1.66 -8.06
CA ALA A 63 -3.90 -3.01 -8.12
C ALA A 63 -3.07 -3.34 -6.88
N TRP A 64 -2.21 -2.43 -6.42
CA TRP A 64 -1.42 -2.61 -5.19
C TRP A 64 -2.30 -2.79 -3.96
N ALA A 65 -3.36 -1.99 -3.82
CA ALA A 65 -4.33 -2.12 -2.74
C ALA A 65 -5.02 -3.49 -2.77
N LEU A 66 -5.47 -3.96 -3.94
CA LEU A 66 -6.10 -5.28 -4.10
C LEU A 66 -5.14 -6.43 -3.74
N VAL A 67 -3.89 -6.37 -4.19
CA VAL A 67 -2.86 -7.36 -3.86
C VAL A 67 -2.60 -7.38 -2.34
N ALA A 68 -2.49 -6.20 -1.72
CA ALA A 68 -2.26 -6.09 -0.29
C ALA A 68 -3.44 -6.65 0.54
N VAL A 69 -4.68 -6.32 0.17
CA VAL A 69 -5.90 -6.87 0.79
C VAL A 69 -5.94 -8.39 0.65
N ALA A 70 -5.70 -8.93 -0.55
CA ALA A 70 -5.70 -10.37 -0.77
C ALA A 70 -4.65 -11.09 0.09
N GLY A 71 -3.46 -10.50 0.26
CA GLY A 71 -2.42 -11.01 1.15
C GLY A 71 -2.85 -11.00 2.62
N LEU A 72 -3.42 -9.89 3.09
CA LEU A 72 -3.88 -9.74 4.48
C LEU A 72 -5.01 -10.70 4.82
N VAL A 73 -5.99 -10.86 3.91
CA VAL A 73 -7.09 -11.82 4.08
C VAL A 73 -6.54 -13.25 4.18
N ARG A 74 -5.59 -13.63 3.32
CA ARG A 74 -4.94 -14.95 3.39
C ARG A 74 -4.22 -15.17 4.73
N LEU A 75 -3.52 -14.17 5.26
CA LEU A 75 -2.87 -14.25 6.57
C LEU A 75 -3.88 -14.36 7.71
N ALA A 76 -4.96 -13.58 7.67
CA ALA A 76 -6.01 -13.64 8.69
C ALA A 76 -6.70 -15.02 8.72
N LEU A 77 -7.05 -15.56 7.55
CA LEU A 77 -7.64 -16.89 7.42
C LEU A 77 -6.67 -18.01 7.82
N GLY A 78 -5.37 -17.85 7.53
CA GLY A 78 -4.34 -18.81 7.92
C GLY A 78 -4.11 -18.86 9.44
N LYS A 79 -4.23 -17.72 10.13
CA LYS A 79 -4.16 -17.66 11.60
C LYS A 79 -5.37 -18.31 12.27
N LEU A 80 -6.55 -18.25 11.65
CA LEU A 80 -7.78 -18.85 12.20
C LEU A 80 -7.77 -20.40 12.16
N ARG A 81 -6.89 -21.00 11.36
CA ARG A 81 -6.75 -22.46 11.19
C ARG A 81 -5.66 -23.09 12.09
N ARG A 82 -4.93 -22.31 12.86
CA ARG A 82 -3.91 -22.77 13.82
C ARG A 82 -4.40 -22.58 15.23
#